data_AF-A0A4U8S2H1-F1
#
_entry.id   AF-A0A4U8S2H1-F1
#
_cell.length_a   1.000
_cell.length_b   1.000
_cell.length_c   1.000
_cell.angle_alpha   90.00
_cell.angle_beta   90.00
_cell.angle_gamma   90.00
#
_symmetry.space_group_name_H-M   'P 1'
#
loop_
_entity.id
_entity.type
_entity.pdbx_description
1 polymer ?
#
loop_
_entity_poly.entity_id
_entity_poly.type
_entity_poly.pdbx_seq_one_letter_code
_entity_poly.pdbx_strand_id
1 'polypeptide(L)'
;MKKFLNFIILFSVALLFNGCISGWGWLVPYNLQPSYHQFKKMCKLNELPNNEEKYNKILGYFGKKLGDIDDFPHTKKYSDGIDYITLVVYYHQYFKEQEENSLEGKIALHKMASETPKEKYRLDSNNIKSMFLSTSWKSNRYYMDGNEGSGFYWNQEILQCIDVKGKK
;
A
#
# COMPACT_ATOMS: atom_id res chain seq x y z
N MET A 1 11.36 43.71 23.85
CA MET A 1 11.51 43.22 22.45
C MET A 1 12.14 41.83 22.34
N LYS A 2 13.28 41.52 22.99
CA LYS A 2 13.92 40.18 22.92
C LYS A 2 13.01 38.99 23.32
N LYS A 3 12.19 39.14 24.37
CA LYS A 3 11.26 38.08 24.82
C LYS A 3 10.14 37.79 23.81
N PHE A 4 9.69 38.80 23.06
CA PHE A 4 8.63 38.68 22.06
C PHE A 4 9.16 38.01 20.78
N LEU A 5 10.40 38.34 20.39
CA LEU A 5 11.09 37.70 19.26
C LEU A 5 11.34 36.20 19.52
N ASN A 6 11.77 35.84 20.73
CA ASN A 6 11.93 34.42 21.10
C ASN A 6 10.59 33.67 21.08
N PHE A 7 9.48 34.31 21.43
CA PHE A 7 8.15 33.69 21.37
C PHE A 7 7.70 33.47 19.92
N ILE A 8 7.95 34.43 19.02
CA ILE A 8 7.67 34.30 17.59
C ILE A 8 8.52 33.19 16.96
N ILE A 9 9.80 33.09 17.33
CA ILE A 9 10.70 32.03 16.86
C ILE A 9 10.27 30.66 17.40
N LEU A 10 9.89 30.56 18.68
CA LEU A 10 9.38 29.30 19.23
C LEU A 10 8.06 28.90 18.57
N PHE A 11 7.19 29.86 18.27
CA PHE A 11 5.90 29.62 17.62
C PHE A 11 6.06 29.24 16.15
N SER A 12 7.01 29.83 15.43
CA SER A 12 7.33 29.44 14.05
C SER A 12 8.00 28.07 13.99
N VAL A 13 8.91 27.75 14.92
CA VAL A 13 9.46 26.39 15.06
C VAL A 13 8.35 25.41 15.46
N ALA A 14 7.47 25.75 16.40
CA ALA A 14 6.32 24.91 16.76
C ALA A 14 5.30 24.76 15.61
N LEU A 15 5.13 25.74 14.73
CA LEU A 15 4.28 25.59 13.55
C LEU A 15 4.96 24.74 12.47
N LEU A 16 6.24 24.96 12.22
CA LEU A 16 7.03 24.19 11.24
C LEU A 16 7.19 22.72 11.65
N PHE A 17 7.23 22.44 12.95
CA PHE A 17 7.43 21.09 13.49
C PHE A 17 6.18 20.46 14.14
N ASN A 18 5.15 21.23 14.53
CA ASN A 18 3.96 20.74 15.24
C ASN A 18 2.59 21.29 14.75
N GLY A 19 2.46 22.01 13.63
CA GLY A 19 1.15 22.51 13.17
C GLY A 19 0.89 22.25 11.67
N CYS A 20 -0.16 21.57 11.21
CA CYS A 20 -1.39 21.17 11.89
C CYS A 20 -2.02 19.96 11.18
N ILE A 21 -2.60 19.07 11.99
CA ILE A 21 -3.54 17.96 11.67
C ILE A 21 -2.87 16.60 11.33
N SER A 22 -2.77 15.73 12.34
CA SER A 22 -2.63 14.25 12.30
C SER A 22 -1.33 13.57 11.82
N GLY A 23 -0.16 14.11 12.17
CA GLY A 23 1.05 13.31 12.33
C GLY A 23 2.10 13.45 11.23
N TRP A 24 3.36 13.58 11.65
CA TRP A 24 4.57 13.71 10.82
C TRP A 24 4.39 14.65 9.62
N GLY A 25 4.48 15.97 9.87
CA GLY A 25 4.17 17.00 8.89
C GLY A 25 5.01 16.99 7.59
N TRP A 26 4.65 17.88 6.66
CA TRP A 26 5.24 18.07 5.32
C TRP A 26 6.79 18.10 5.29
N LEU A 27 7.43 18.55 6.36
CA LEU A 27 8.88 18.69 6.45
C LEU A 27 9.61 17.44 6.94
N VAL A 28 8.92 16.44 7.49
CA VAL A 28 9.56 15.22 8.00
C VAL A 28 9.79 14.23 6.85
N PRO A 29 11.05 13.92 6.48
CA PRO A 29 11.35 12.94 5.44
C PRO A 29 10.66 11.59 5.69
N TYR A 30 10.21 10.94 4.64
CA TYR A 30 9.51 9.63 4.72
C TYR A 30 10.30 8.60 5.53
N ASN A 31 11.62 8.55 5.36
CA ASN A 31 12.49 7.63 6.08
C ASN A 31 12.55 7.86 7.61
N LEU A 32 11.99 8.95 8.14
CA LEU A 32 11.87 9.14 9.60
C LEU A 32 10.50 8.72 10.13
N GLN A 33 9.55 8.41 9.26
CA GLN A 33 8.19 8.05 9.63
C GLN A 33 8.06 6.52 9.82
N PRO A 34 7.65 6.03 11.01
CA PRO A 34 7.55 4.58 11.26
C PRO A 34 6.58 3.84 10.33
N SER A 35 5.44 4.45 10.00
CA SER A 35 4.44 3.87 9.10
C SER A 35 4.97 3.73 7.67
N TYR A 36 5.84 4.64 7.22
CA TYR A 36 6.51 4.52 5.92
C TYR A 36 7.46 3.31 5.88
N HIS A 37 8.21 3.04 6.95
CA HIS A 37 9.07 1.85 7.02
C HIS A 37 8.27 0.55 6.99
N GLN A 38 7.12 0.50 7.67
CA GLN A 38 6.22 -0.64 7.61
C GLN A 38 5.70 -0.87 6.19
N PHE A 39 5.21 0.20 5.55
CA PHE A 39 4.77 0.18 4.16
C PHE A 39 5.87 -0.29 3.20
N LYS A 40 7.07 0.28 3.32
CA LYS A 40 8.23 -0.10 2.51
C LYS A 40 8.61 -1.57 2.70
N LYS A 41 8.54 -2.10 3.92
CA LYS A 41 8.77 -3.52 4.19
C LYS A 41 7.74 -4.41 3.49
N MET A 42 6.47 -4.03 3.49
CA MET A 42 5.42 -4.76 2.76
C MET A 42 5.70 -4.76 1.25
N CYS A 43 5.99 -3.59 0.67
CA CYS A 43 6.27 -3.50 -0.76
C CYS A 43 7.49 -4.31 -1.20
N LYS A 44 8.53 -4.38 -0.37
CA LYS A 44 9.70 -5.24 -0.61
C LYS A 44 9.37 -6.73 -0.68
N LEU A 45 8.30 -7.19 -0.04
CA LEU A 45 7.87 -8.60 -0.17
C LEU A 45 7.44 -8.92 -1.60
N ASN A 46 6.89 -7.95 -2.33
CA ASN A 46 6.46 -8.15 -3.72
C ASN A 46 7.66 -8.38 -4.66
N GLU A 47 8.85 -7.90 -4.29
CA GLU A 47 10.10 -8.06 -5.05
C GLU A 47 10.77 -9.41 -4.83
N LEU A 48 10.38 -10.16 -3.78
CA LEU A 48 10.89 -11.50 -3.54
C LEU A 48 10.43 -12.46 -4.65
N PRO A 49 11.22 -13.52 -4.95
CA PRO A 49 10.79 -14.58 -5.85
C PRO A 49 9.50 -15.24 -5.35
N ASN A 50 8.67 -15.70 -6.29
CA ASN A 50 7.41 -16.38 -6.00
C ASN A 50 7.66 -17.78 -5.43
N ASN A 51 7.91 -17.84 -4.12
CA ASN A 51 8.19 -19.07 -3.38
C ASN A 51 7.41 -19.12 -2.06
N GLU A 52 7.52 -20.26 -1.37
CA GLU A 52 6.85 -20.51 -0.09
C GLU A 52 7.17 -19.43 0.95
N GLU A 53 8.43 -18.99 1.03
CA GLU A 53 8.86 -17.96 1.99
C GLU A 53 8.12 -16.63 1.77
N LYS A 54 8.07 -16.15 0.52
CA LYS A 54 7.32 -14.92 0.18
C LYS A 54 5.84 -15.07 0.54
N TYR A 55 5.23 -16.17 0.12
CA TYR A 55 3.80 -16.38 0.31
C TYR A 55 3.43 -16.46 1.79
N ASN A 56 4.19 -17.21 2.60
CA ASN A 56 3.96 -17.26 4.04
C ASN A 56 4.19 -15.90 4.73
N LYS A 57 5.18 -15.10 4.29
CA LYS A 57 5.35 -13.73 4.81
C LYS A 57 4.17 -12.82 4.49
N ILE A 58 3.62 -12.92 3.28
CA ILE A 58 2.42 -12.15 2.87
C ILE A 58 1.20 -12.60 3.67
N LEU A 59 0.94 -13.92 3.73
CA LEU A 59 -0.20 -14.49 4.45
C LEU A 59 -0.12 -14.25 5.96
N GLY A 60 1.09 -14.13 6.52
CA GLY A 60 1.32 -13.79 7.91
C GLY A 60 0.66 -12.45 8.31
N TYR A 61 0.55 -11.48 7.39
CA TYR A 61 -0.21 -10.24 7.68
C TYR A 61 -1.69 -10.50 7.92
N PHE A 62 -2.24 -11.61 7.45
CA PHE A 62 -3.63 -12.03 7.64
C PHE A 62 -3.78 -13.11 8.72
N GLY A 63 -2.70 -13.50 9.40
CA GLY A 63 -2.71 -14.60 10.37
C GLY A 63 -2.89 -15.97 9.71
N LYS A 64 -2.46 -16.11 8.45
CA LYS A 64 -2.62 -17.30 7.61
C LYS A 64 -1.26 -17.80 7.14
N LYS A 65 -1.25 -19.01 6.58
CA LYS A 65 -0.09 -19.64 5.92
C LYS A 65 -0.53 -20.45 4.71
N LEU A 66 0.42 -20.85 3.88
CA LEU A 66 0.15 -21.78 2.79
C LEU A 66 -0.43 -23.09 3.32
N GLY A 67 -1.36 -23.64 2.56
CA GLY A 67 -2.16 -24.80 2.94
C GLY A 67 -3.41 -24.45 3.74
N ASP A 68 -3.57 -23.24 4.28
CA ASP A 68 -4.82 -22.82 4.92
C ASP A 68 -5.96 -22.70 3.89
N ILE A 69 -7.19 -22.73 4.39
CA ILE A 69 -8.39 -22.44 3.60
C ILE A 69 -8.46 -20.94 3.36
N ASP A 70 -8.78 -20.54 2.13
CA ASP A 70 -8.94 -19.14 1.73
C ASP A 70 -10.33 -18.58 2.09
N ASP A 71 -10.68 -18.65 3.38
CA ASP A 71 -12.00 -18.28 3.94
C ASP A 71 -12.03 -16.91 4.64
N PHE A 72 -11.07 -16.03 4.35
CA PHE A 72 -10.86 -14.78 5.05
C PHE A 72 -10.91 -13.56 4.11
N PRO A 73 -11.22 -12.36 4.62
CA PRO A 73 -11.21 -11.16 3.80
C PRO A 73 -9.79 -10.84 3.35
N HIS A 74 -9.59 -10.80 2.02
CA HIS A 74 -8.32 -10.40 1.41
C HIS A 74 -7.99 -8.93 1.63
N THR A 75 -8.98 -8.11 1.96
CA THR A 75 -8.79 -6.69 2.27
C THR A 75 -9.09 -6.46 3.73
N LYS A 76 -8.17 -5.83 4.46
CA LYS A 76 -8.44 -5.41 5.84
C LYS A 76 -7.75 -4.10 6.19
N LYS A 77 -8.34 -3.39 7.16
CA LYS A 77 -7.72 -2.22 7.76
C LYS A 77 -6.41 -2.62 8.46
N TYR A 78 -5.34 -1.84 8.30
CA TYR A 78 -4.04 -2.16 8.91
C TYR A 78 -3.63 -1.16 10.00
N SER A 79 -3.51 0.13 9.68
CA SER A 79 -3.10 1.17 10.62
C SER A 79 -3.47 2.57 10.10
N ASP A 80 -3.30 3.62 10.92
CA ASP A 80 -3.64 4.99 10.49
C ASP A 80 -2.79 5.49 9.30
N GLY A 81 -1.54 5.04 9.18
CA GLY A 81 -0.66 5.41 8.05
C GLY A 81 -0.80 4.49 6.84
N ILE A 82 -1.33 3.28 7.01
CA ILE A 82 -1.56 2.29 5.96
C ILE A 82 -2.98 1.81 6.12
N ASP A 83 -3.90 2.47 5.43
CA ASP A 83 -5.32 2.30 5.71
C ASP A 83 -5.75 0.86 5.46
N TYR A 84 -5.38 0.31 4.30
CA TYR A 84 -5.70 -1.06 3.92
C TYR A 84 -4.49 -1.83 3.38
N ILE A 85 -4.51 -3.13 3.65
CA ILE A 85 -3.74 -4.11 2.90
C ILE A 85 -4.69 -5.02 2.15
N THR A 86 -4.35 -5.33 0.90
CA THR A 86 -5.12 -6.21 0.02
C THR A 86 -4.22 -7.33 -0.48
N LEU A 87 -4.62 -8.57 -0.19
CA LEU A 87 -4.03 -9.77 -0.77
C LEU A 87 -4.53 -9.93 -2.21
N VAL A 88 -3.60 -10.15 -3.14
CA VAL A 88 -3.93 -10.52 -4.52
C VAL A 88 -3.27 -11.86 -4.82
N VAL A 89 -4.07 -12.82 -5.27
CA VAL A 89 -3.64 -14.18 -5.61
C VAL A 89 -3.95 -14.46 -7.08
N TYR A 90 -2.91 -14.73 -7.85
CA TYR A 90 -3.03 -15.17 -9.23
C TYR A 90 -2.74 -16.65 -9.32
N TYR A 91 -3.73 -17.44 -9.75
CA TYR A 91 -3.61 -18.88 -9.94
C TYR A 91 -3.15 -19.21 -11.36
N HIS A 92 -2.45 -20.34 -11.52
CA HIS A 92 -1.98 -20.81 -12.83
C HIS A 92 -3.11 -20.99 -13.86
N GLN A 93 -4.31 -21.35 -13.40
CA GLN A 93 -5.47 -21.56 -14.28
C GLN A 93 -5.88 -20.30 -15.05
N TYR A 94 -5.78 -19.11 -14.44
CA TYR A 94 -6.20 -17.86 -15.08
C TYR A 94 -5.38 -17.56 -16.35
N PHE A 95 -4.10 -17.95 -16.36
CA PHE A 95 -3.20 -17.73 -17.50
C PHE A 95 -3.31 -18.80 -18.58
N LYS A 96 -4.03 -19.90 -18.34
CA LYS A 96 -4.41 -20.83 -19.42
C LYS A 96 -5.56 -20.25 -20.26
N GLU A 97 -6.33 -19.33 -19.66
CA GLU A 97 -7.54 -18.78 -20.25
C GLU A 97 -7.32 -17.38 -20.87
N GLN A 98 -6.22 -16.70 -20.56
CA GLN A 98 -6.00 -15.30 -20.91
C GLN A 98 -4.56 -15.04 -21.38
N GLU A 99 -4.39 -14.12 -22.32
CA GLU A 99 -3.08 -13.71 -22.84
C GLU A 99 -2.41 -12.66 -21.94
N GLU A 100 -1.34 -13.04 -21.24
CA GLU A 100 -0.66 -12.17 -20.26
C GLU A 100 -0.10 -10.85 -20.85
N ASN A 101 0.23 -10.87 -22.15
CA ASN A 101 0.93 -9.78 -22.81
C ASN A 101 -0.01 -8.71 -23.39
N SER A 102 -1.31 -8.99 -23.49
CA SER A 102 -2.30 -8.04 -23.99
C SER A 102 -2.93 -7.23 -22.84
N LEU A 103 -3.39 -6.01 -23.13
CA LEU A 103 -4.11 -5.18 -22.16
C LEU A 103 -5.40 -5.88 -21.70
N GLU A 104 -6.14 -6.45 -22.65
CA GLU A 104 -7.39 -7.18 -22.38
C GLU A 104 -7.15 -8.38 -21.47
N GLY A 105 -6.12 -9.17 -21.74
CA GLY A 105 -5.77 -10.32 -20.90
C GLY A 105 -5.36 -9.89 -19.49
N LYS A 106 -4.60 -8.79 -19.33
CA LYS A 106 -4.29 -8.24 -17.99
C LYS A 106 -5.54 -7.82 -17.22
N ILE A 107 -6.49 -7.17 -17.88
CA ILE A 107 -7.77 -6.78 -17.28
C ILE A 107 -8.56 -8.04 -16.88
N ALA A 108 -8.63 -9.04 -17.76
CA ALA A 108 -9.33 -10.29 -17.50
C ALA A 108 -8.71 -11.06 -16.32
N LEU A 109 -7.38 -11.17 -16.28
CA LEU A 109 -6.65 -11.78 -15.16
C LEU A 109 -6.98 -11.08 -13.83
N HIS A 110 -6.98 -9.74 -13.82
CA HIS A 110 -7.29 -8.97 -12.61
C HIS A 110 -8.75 -9.15 -12.16
N LYS A 111 -9.68 -9.22 -13.13
CA LYS A 111 -11.09 -9.52 -12.88
C LYS A 111 -11.26 -10.92 -12.28
N MET A 112 -10.65 -11.94 -12.88
CA MET A 112 -10.68 -13.32 -12.36
C MET A 112 -10.11 -13.41 -10.95
N ALA A 113 -8.98 -12.76 -10.68
CA ALA A 113 -8.39 -12.73 -9.34
C ALA A 113 -9.29 -12.07 -8.29
N SER A 114 -10.13 -11.11 -8.72
CA SER A 114 -11.08 -10.41 -7.85
C SER A 114 -12.37 -11.19 -7.62
N GLU A 115 -12.85 -11.90 -8.65
CA GLU A 115 -14.15 -12.59 -8.66
C GLU A 115 -14.09 -14.06 -8.23
N THR A 116 -12.91 -14.70 -8.25
CA THR A 116 -12.80 -16.12 -7.93
C THR A 116 -13.26 -16.39 -6.49
N PRO A 117 -14.19 -17.35 -6.29
CA PRO A 117 -14.67 -17.71 -4.96
C PRO A 117 -13.52 -18.21 -4.09
N LYS A 118 -13.18 -17.42 -3.08
CA LYS A 118 -12.04 -17.63 -2.18
C LYS A 118 -12.24 -18.88 -1.33
N GLU A 119 -13.47 -19.07 -0.86
CA GLU A 119 -13.86 -20.09 0.11
C GLU A 119 -13.73 -21.55 -0.38
N LYS A 120 -13.50 -21.79 -1.68
CA LYS A 120 -13.46 -23.14 -2.28
C LYS A 120 -12.05 -23.74 -2.37
N TYR A 121 -10.99 -22.97 -2.14
CA TYR A 121 -9.62 -23.41 -2.42
C TYR A 121 -8.72 -23.35 -1.19
N ARG A 122 -7.83 -24.34 -1.08
CA ARG A 122 -6.65 -24.24 -0.21
C ARG A 122 -5.62 -23.37 -0.90
N LEU A 123 -4.90 -22.56 -0.13
CA LEU A 123 -3.77 -21.76 -0.60
C LEU A 123 -2.58 -22.67 -0.89
N ASP A 124 -2.64 -23.40 -1.99
CA ASP A 124 -1.62 -24.35 -2.44
C ASP A 124 -0.61 -23.65 -3.35
N SER A 125 0.67 -23.69 -2.96
CA SER A 125 1.76 -23.10 -3.74
C SER A 125 1.86 -23.66 -5.16
N ASN A 126 1.44 -24.91 -5.39
CA ASN A 126 1.47 -25.53 -6.72
C ASN A 126 0.42 -24.93 -7.67
N ASN A 127 -0.65 -24.38 -7.12
CA ASN A 127 -1.74 -23.78 -7.90
C ASN A 127 -1.56 -22.27 -8.07
N ILE A 128 -0.74 -21.64 -7.20
CA ILE A 128 -0.51 -20.19 -7.17
C ILE A 128 0.66 -19.81 -8.06
N LYS A 129 0.37 -19.11 -9.16
CA LYS A 129 1.39 -18.52 -10.06
C LYS A 129 2.12 -17.37 -9.39
N SER A 130 1.39 -16.49 -8.70
CA SER A 130 1.97 -15.37 -7.95
C SER A 130 1.03 -14.88 -6.86
N MET A 131 1.60 -14.32 -5.80
CA MET A 131 0.89 -13.66 -4.72
C MET A 131 1.64 -12.39 -4.34
N PHE A 132 0.91 -11.30 -4.12
CA PHE A 132 1.49 -10.02 -3.72
C PHE A 132 0.53 -9.22 -2.83
N LEU A 133 1.08 -8.24 -2.13
CA LEU A 133 0.32 -7.27 -1.35
C LEU A 133 0.12 -6.00 -2.17
N SER A 134 -1.13 -5.60 -2.36
CA SER A 134 -1.47 -4.25 -2.76
C SER A 134 -1.74 -3.43 -1.50
N THR A 135 -1.04 -2.31 -1.35
CA THR A 135 -1.21 -1.42 -0.20
C THR A 135 -0.81 -0.01 -0.57
N SER A 136 -1.33 0.95 0.17
CA SER A 136 -1.03 2.37 0.01
C SER A 136 -0.71 3.00 1.36
N TRP A 137 0.19 3.97 1.34
CA TRP A 137 0.61 4.72 2.50
C TRP A 137 0.15 6.17 2.39
N LYS A 138 -0.58 6.62 3.41
CA LYS A 138 -1.02 7.99 3.57
C LYS A 138 0.15 8.80 4.10
N SER A 139 0.73 9.64 3.25
CA SER A 139 1.90 10.44 3.62
C SER A 139 1.58 11.60 4.57
N ASN A 140 0.28 11.93 4.72
CA ASN A 140 -0.22 13.15 5.38
C ASN A 140 0.34 14.45 4.79
N ARG A 141 0.82 14.40 3.54
CA ARG A 141 1.22 15.56 2.77
C ARG A 141 0.08 15.97 1.85
N TYR A 142 -0.23 17.25 1.81
CA TYR A 142 -1.33 17.79 1.00
C TYR A 142 -0.79 18.76 -0.03
N TYR A 143 -1.25 18.63 -1.28
CA TYR A 143 -0.90 19.54 -2.36
C TYR A 143 -2.17 20.12 -2.98
N MET A 144 -2.04 21.30 -3.59
CA MET A 144 -3.13 21.93 -4.32
C MET A 144 -3.31 21.21 -5.67
N ASP A 145 -4.52 20.78 -5.95
CA ASP A 145 -4.91 20.10 -7.18
C ASP A 145 -6.18 20.76 -7.77
N GLY A 146 -6.55 20.34 -8.97
CA GLY A 146 -7.70 20.86 -9.70
C GLY A 146 -7.37 22.03 -10.63
N ASN A 147 -8.41 22.55 -11.28
CA ASN A 147 -8.30 23.65 -12.25
C ASN A 147 -9.58 24.50 -12.27
N GLU A 148 -9.61 25.54 -13.09
CA GLU A 148 -10.73 26.49 -13.18
C GLU A 148 -12.08 25.84 -13.54
N GLY A 149 -12.09 24.65 -14.16
CA GLY A 149 -13.31 23.92 -14.53
C GLY A 149 -13.83 22.94 -13.47
N SER A 150 -12.97 22.46 -12.56
CA SER A 150 -13.33 21.48 -11.51
C SER A 150 -13.20 22.02 -10.08
N GLY A 151 -12.65 23.22 -9.91
CA GLY A 151 -12.34 23.84 -8.63
C GLY A 151 -10.98 23.42 -8.08
N PHE A 152 -10.35 24.29 -7.29
CA PHE A 152 -9.11 24.00 -6.58
C PHE A 152 -9.39 23.37 -5.22
N TYR A 153 -8.67 22.29 -4.88
CA TYR A 153 -8.82 21.59 -3.60
C TYR A 153 -7.49 21.02 -3.10
N TRP A 154 -7.43 20.73 -1.80
CA TRP A 154 -6.31 20.04 -1.19
C TRP A 154 -6.45 18.53 -1.40
N ASN A 155 -5.47 17.93 -2.08
CA ASN A 155 -5.39 16.49 -2.28
C ASN A 155 -4.27 15.90 -1.41
N GLN A 156 -4.51 14.72 -0.82
CA GLN A 156 -3.50 14.04 -0.01
C GLN A 156 -2.61 13.18 -0.91
N GLU A 157 -1.29 13.33 -0.77
CA GLU A 157 -0.32 12.45 -1.42
C GLU A 157 -0.40 11.04 -0.79
N ILE A 158 -0.67 10.06 -1.65
CA ILE A 158 -0.74 8.65 -1.30
C ILE A 158 0.33 7.93 -2.12
N LEU A 159 1.19 7.15 -1.46
CA LEU A 159 2.18 6.32 -2.13
C LEU A 159 1.69 4.88 -2.23
N GLN A 160 1.87 4.27 -3.38
CA GLN A 160 1.64 2.86 -3.66
C GLN A 160 2.98 2.12 -3.81
N CYS A 161 2.95 0.79 -3.78
CA CYS A 161 4.19 0.01 -3.92
C CYS A 161 4.93 0.25 -5.25
N ILE A 162 4.22 0.65 -6.31
CA ILE A 162 4.84 1.03 -7.58
C ILE A 162 5.71 2.28 -7.46
N ASP A 163 5.33 3.24 -6.61
CA ASP A 163 6.06 4.50 -6.38
C ASP A 163 7.35 4.28 -5.58
N VAL A 164 7.40 3.22 -4.77
CA VAL A 164 8.59 2.83 -4.00
C VAL A 164 9.64 2.20 -4.92
N LYS A 165 9.20 1.39 -5.90
CA LYS A 165 10.09 0.66 -6.81
C LYS A 165 10.86 1.58 -7.77
N GLY A 166 10.24 2.70 -8.16
CA GLY A 166 10.82 3.68 -9.10
C GLY A 166 11.86 4.63 -8.50
N LYS A 167 11.98 4.69 -7.17
CA LYS A 167 12.96 5.54 -6.47
C LYS A 167 14.23 4.73 -6.16
N LYS A 168 15.06 4.51 -7.18
CA LYS A 168 16.44 4.00 -7.02
C LYS A 168 17.43 5.15 -6.93
#